data_AF-A0A7S2FXB6-F1
#
_entry.id   AF-A0A7S2FXB6-F1
#
_cell.length_a   1.000
_cell.length_b   1.000
_cell.length_c   1.000
_cell.angle_alpha   90.00
_cell.angle_beta   90.00
_cell.angle_gamma   90.00
#
_symmetry.space_group_name_H-M   'P 1'
#
loop_
_entity.id
_entity.type
_entity.pdbx_description
1 polymer ?
#
loop_
_entity_poly.entity_id
_entity_poly.type
_entity_poly.pdbx_seq_one_letter_code
_entity_poly.pdbx_strand_id
1 'polypeptide(L)'
;PSMTYGKLDPSKVSAGLAADWTEGKSAAELLAEGEGALSAAAAGDKRHPADFVLWKASKVGEPAWGSPWGEGRPGWHIECSAMASDMLGDRVDLNSGGVDLKFPHHENQIAQAEAHFNCCEWVNYFLHSGHLKIEGLKMSKSLKNFITVQGVLEHY
;
A
#
# COMPACT_ATOMS: atom_id res chain seq x y z
N PRO A 1 32.27 -13.87 -3.14
CA PRO A 1 31.70 -12.66 -3.79
C PRO A 1 30.47 -12.18 -3.00
N SER A 2 30.69 -11.31 -2.03
CA SER A 2 29.64 -10.75 -1.17
C SER A 2 28.91 -9.62 -1.90
N MET A 3 27.67 -9.86 -2.31
CA MET A 3 26.75 -8.77 -2.63
C MET A 3 26.06 -8.35 -1.33
N THR A 4 26.51 -7.25 -0.74
CA THR A 4 25.74 -6.50 0.25
C THR A 4 24.55 -5.88 -0.46
N TYR A 5 23.35 -6.39 -0.23
CA TYR A 5 22.12 -5.74 -0.64
C TYR A 5 21.96 -4.45 0.17
N GLY A 6 21.98 -3.33 -0.53
CA GLY A 6 21.81 -2.02 0.09
C GLY A 6 20.39 -1.87 0.60
N LYS A 7 20.24 -1.58 1.89
CA LYS A 7 19.05 -0.91 2.42
C LYS A 7 18.72 0.27 1.50
N LEU A 8 17.46 0.40 1.10
CA LEU A 8 16.98 1.55 0.34
C LEU A 8 17.33 2.81 1.14
N ASP A 9 18.30 3.57 0.62
CA ASP A 9 18.72 4.85 1.17
C ASP A 9 17.61 5.87 0.88
N PRO A 10 16.95 6.44 1.90
CA PRO A 10 15.88 7.42 1.70
C PRO A 10 16.35 8.66 0.94
N SER A 11 17.65 8.96 0.93
CA SER A 11 18.23 10.09 0.20
C SER A 11 18.42 9.80 -1.31
N LYS A 12 18.34 8.53 -1.74
CA LYS A 12 18.41 8.13 -3.15
C LYS A 12 17.06 8.12 -3.88
N VAL A 13 16.01 8.59 -3.21
CA VAL A 13 14.74 8.98 -3.85
C VAL A 13 14.89 10.28 -4.67
N SER A 14 16.12 10.78 -4.88
CA SER A 14 16.37 11.97 -5.68
C SER A 14 16.37 11.70 -7.19
N ALA A 15 15.28 12.14 -7.82
CA ALA A 15 15.22 12.83 -9.11
C ALA A 15 15.35 12.07 -10.45
N GLY A 16 15.77 10.80 -10.50
CA GLY A 16 15.99 10.10 -11.80
C GLY A 16 14.95 9.03 -12.20
N LEU A 17 14.44 8.26 -11.23
CA LEU A 17 13.59 7.07 -11.47
C LEU A 17 12.22 7.15 -10.76
N ALA A 18 12.03 8.14 -9.88
CA ALA A 18 10.81 8.31 -9.12
C ALA A 18 9.66 8.89 -9.96
N ALA A 19 9.96 9.67 -11.00
CA ALA A 19 8.95 10.45 -11.73
C ALA A 19 7.92 9.64 -12.53
N ASP A 20 8.26 8.42 -12.97
CA ASP A 20 7.42 7.65 -13.89
C ASP A 20 6.25 6.94 -13.19
N TRP A 21 6.51 6.37 -12.01
CA TRP A 21 5.49 5.57 -11.30
C TRP A 21 4.66 6.36 -10.30
N THR A 22 5.16 7.50 -9.81
CA THR A 22 4.38 8.39 -8.94
C THR A 22 3.37 9.22 -9.71
N GLU A 23 3.39 9.19 -11.05
CA GLU A 23 2.53 10.00 -11.92
C GLU A 23 2.63 11.50 -11.62
N GLY A 24 3.80 11.96 -11.17
CA GLY A 24 4.04 13.35 -10.76
C GLY A 24 3.45 13.73 -9.40
N LYS A 25 2.84 12.79 -8.66
CA LYS A 25 2.37 13.03 -7.29
C LYS A 25 3.53 13.11 -6.31
N SER A 26 3.38 13.99 -5.33
CA SER A 26 4.25 14.08 -4.16
C SER A 26 4.02 12.90 -3.21
N ALA A 27 5.00 12.64 -2.34
CA ALA A 27 4.85 11.63 -1.29
C ALA A 27 3.66 11.93 -0.35
N ALA A 28 3.39 13.21 -0.07
CA ALA A 28 2.26 13.61 0.76
C ALA A 28 0.91 13.28 0.11
N GLU A 29 0.78 13.50 -1.20
CA GLU A 29 -0.44 13.15 -1.95
C GLU A 29 -0.66 11.63 -1.98
N LEU A 30 0.40 10.86 -2.22
CA LEU A 30 0.32 9.40 -2.20
C LEU A 30 -0.02 8.83 -0.81
N LEU A 31 0.54 9.43 0.26
CA LEU A 31 0.20 9.07 1.63
C LEU A 31 -1.28 9.34 1.93
N ALA A 32 -1.79 10.50 1.51
CA ALA A 32 -3.20 10.86 1.70
C ALA A 32 -4.14 9.90 0.97
N GLU A 33 -3.79 9.48 -0.25
CA GLU A 33 -4.54 8.45 -0.98
C GLU A 33 -4.49 7.08 -0.28
N GLY A 34 -3.36 6.77 0.36
CA GLY A 34 -3.11 5.52 1.07
C GLY A 34 -3.92 5.31 2.35
N GLU A 35 -4.53 6.35 2.91
CA GLU A 35 -5.33 6.22 4.13
C GLU A 35 -6.71 5.58 3.89
N GLY A 36 -7.08 5.39 2.62
CA GLY A 36 -8.36 4.82 2.19
C GLY A 36 -9.52 5.81 2.29
N ALA A 37 -10.56 5.56 1.48
CA ALA A 37 -11.71 6.46 1.30
C ALA A 37 -12.52 6.76 2.57
N LEU A 38 -12.33 5.99 3.63
CA LEU A 38 -13.02 6.20 4.90
C LEU A 38 -12.21 7.06 5.87
N SER A 39 -10.94 7.39 5.58
CA SER A 39 -10.05 8.15 6.47
C SER A 39 -10.67 9.48 6.87
N ALA A 40 -10.85 9.64 8.17
CA ALA A 40 -11.14 10.90 8.83
C ALA A 40 -10.35 10.91 10.14
N ALA A 41 -9.06 10.53 10.07
CA ALA A 41 -8.17 10.79 11.19
C ALA A 41 -8.09 12.31 11.32
N ALA A 42 -8.47 12.86 12.47
CA ALA A 42 -8.35 14.28 12.69
C ALA A 42 -6.87 14.66 12.55
N ALA A 43 -6.57 15.80 11.93
CA ALA A 43 -5.21 16.26 11.62
C ALA A 43 -4.30 16.51 12.86
N GLY A 44 -4.68 16.03 14.05
CA GLY A 44 -3.91 16.12 15.30
C GLY A 44 -3.60 14.78 15.98
N ASP A 45 -4.07 13.64 15.46
CA ASP A 45 -3.89 12.34 16.12
C ASP A 45 -2.56 11.64 15.76
N LYS A 46 -1.86 12.12 14.73
CA LYS A 46 -0.58 11.57 14.27
C LYS A 46 0.59 12.34 14.89
N ARG A 47 1.64 11.61 15.27
CA ARG A 47 2.89 12.22 15.76
C ARG A 47 3.76 12.69 14.60
N HIS A 48 3.70 11.96 13.49
CA HIS A 48 4.41 12.27 12.27
C HIS A 48 3.48 12.19 11.04
N PRO A 49 3.64 13.05 10.02
CA PRO A 49 2.79 13.02 8.82
C PRO A 49 2.78 11.68 8.08
N ALA A 50 3.86 10.90 8.18
CA ALA A 50 3.98 9.58 7.58
C ALA A 50 3.33 8.45 8.41
N ASP A 51 2.82 8.73 9.62
CA ASP A 51 2.12 7.72 10.42
C ASP A 51 0.89 7.21 9.67
N PHE A 52 0.64 5.91 9.71
CA PHE A 52 -0.52 5.27 9.08
C PHE A 52 -1.30 4.42 10.09
N VAL A 53 -2.59 4.24 9.81
CA VAL A 53 -3.52 3.60 10.74
C VAL A 53 -3.37 2.07 10.68
N LEU A 54 -3.17 1.44 11.85
CA LEU A 54 -3.24 -0.03 12.00
C LEU A 54 -4.65 -0.49 12.35
N TRP A 55 -5.28 0.20 13.30
CA TRP A 55 -6.64 -0.06 13.75
C TRP A 55 -7.44 1.22 13.77
N LYS A 56 -8.65 1.17 13.22
CA LYS A 56 -9.50 2.34 13.06
C LYS A 56 -10.82 2.15 13.78
N ALA A 57 -11.15 3.09 14.67
CA ALA A 57 -12.47 3.12 15.29
C ALA A 57 -13.58 3.19 14.24
N SER A 58 -14.61 2.36 14.41
CA SER A 58 -15.74 2.32 13.48
C SER A 58 -16.80 3.35 13.85
N LYS A 59 -17.38 4.00 12.84
CA LYS A 59 -18.53 4.89 13.05
C LYS A 59 -19.78 4.06 13.29
N VAL A 60 -20.78 4.67 13.94
CA VAL A 60 -22.08 4.04 14.17
C VAL A 60 -22.68 3.58 12.84
N GLY A 61 -23.01 2.29 12.74
CA GLY A 61 -23.57 1.68 11.53
C GLY A 61 -22.55 1.13 10.53
N GLU A 62 -21.25 1.34 10.73
CA GLU A 62 -20.19 0.66 9.97
C GLU A 62 -19.89 -0.73 10.58
N PRO A 63 -19.39 -1.71 9.80
CA PRO A 63 -18.85 -2.95 10.34
C PRO A 63 -17.77 -2.69 11.41
N ALA A 64 -17.84 -3.44 12.50
CA ALA A 64 -16.93 -3.32 13.63
C ALA A 64 -16.63 -4.70 14.24
N TRP A 65 -15.44 -4.81 14.79
CA TRP A 65 -14.97 -5.95 15.56
C TRP A 65 -14.42 -5.46 16.90
N GLY A 66 -14.64 -6.25 17.95
CA GLY A 66 -14.05 -5.99 19.26
C GLY A 66 -12.54 -6.17 19.24
N SER A 67 -11.82 -5.25 19.88
CA SER A 67 -10.36 -5.31 20.04
C SER A 67 -9.94 -4.72 21.40
N PRO A 68 -8.68 -4.91 21.84
CA PRO A 68 -8.14 -4.24 23.02
C PRO A 68 -8.18 -2.69 22.95
N TRP A 69 -8.35 -2.12 21.75
CA TRP A 69 -8.44 -0.68 21.51
C TRP A 69 -9.88 -0.20 21.26
N GLY A 70 -10.87 -1.06 21.52
CA GLY A 70 -12.29 -0.79 21.28
C GLY A 70 -12.79 -1.27 19.91
N GLU A 71 -14.06 -1.00 19.67
CA GLU A 71 -14.76 -1.37 18.43
C GLU A 71 -14.16 -0.64 17.22
N GLY A 72 -13.77 -1.41 16.21
CA GLY A 72 -13.15 -0.84 15.02
C GLY A 72 -12.96 -1.84 13.90
N ARG A 73 -12.08 -1.49 12.97
CA ARG A 73 -11.71 -2.30 11.81
C ARG A 73 -10.23 -2.13 11.49
N PRO A 74 -9.62 -3.12 10.82
CA PRO A 74 -8.24 -2.99 10.38
C PRO A 74 -8.06 -1.83 9.38
N GLY A 75 -6.86 -1.26 9.38
CA GLY A 75 -6.40 -0.38 8.30
C GLY A 75 -6.01 -1.17 7.06
N TRP A 76 -6.05 -0.54 5.89
CA TRP A 76 -5.81 -1.21 4.61
C TRP A 76 -4.49 -2.02 4.55
N HIS A 77 -3.39 -1.49 5.11
CA HIS A 77 -2.08 -2.13 5.02
C HIS A 77 -1.94 -3.34 5.96
N ILE A 78 -2.51 -3.27 7.18
CA ILE A 78 -2.33 -4.31 8.21
C ILE A 78 -3.00 -5.62 7.81
N GLU A 79 -4.05 -5.56 6.99
CA GLU A 79 -4.74 -6.74 6.47
C GLU A 79 -3.76 -7.64 5.69
N CYS A 80 -3.02 -7.06 4.74
CA CYS A 80 -2.11 -7.81 3.89
C CYS A 80 -0.89 -8.34 4.66
N SER A 81 -0.27 -7.53 5.52
CA SER A 81 0.90 -7.98 6.29
C SER A 81 0.51 -9.06 7.31
N ALA A 82 -0.63 -8.93 7.99
CA ALA A 82 -1.10 -9.95 8.93
C ALA A 82 -1.42 -11.27 8.22
N MET A 83 -2.21 -11.25 7.12
CA MET A 83 -2.58 -12.46 6.40
C MET A 83 -1.37 -13.15 5.74
N ALA A 84 -0.47 -12.38 5.12
CA ALA A 84 0.72 -12.94 4.49
C ALA A 84 1.66 -13.55 5.53
N SER A 85 1.84 -12.90 6.68
CA SER A 85 2.68 -13.39 7.78
C SER A 85 2.10 -14.63 8.45
N ASP A 86 0.77 -14.71 8.60
CA ASP A 86 0.09 -15.89 9.14
C ASP A 86 0.28 -17.12 8.24
N MET A 87 0.23 -16.93 6.92
CA MET A 87 0.32 -18.00 5.95
C MET A 87 1.76 -18.41 5.59
N LEU A 88 2.68 -17.44 5.50
CA LEU A 88 4.03 -17.62 4.94
C LEU A 88 5.14 -17.43 5.99
N GLY A 89 4.81 -16.89 7.16
CA GLY A 89 5.76 -16.65 8.23
C GLY A 89 6.57 -15.37 8.08
N ASP A 90 7.79 -15.41 8.60
CA ASP A 90 8.69 -14.27 8.72
C ASP A 90 9.51 -13.96 7.45
N ARG A 91 9.35 -14.78 6.40
CA ARG A 91 10.02 -14.62 5.10
C ARG A 91 9.09 -14.98 3.95
N VAL A 92 8.85 -14.01 3.09
CA VAL A 92 8.06 -14.13 1.87
C VAL A 92 8.98 -14.05 0.67
N ASP A 93 8.95 -15.05 -0.20
CA ASP A 93 9.82 -15.03 -1.39
C ASP A 93 9.37 -13.99 -2.41
N LEU A 94 8.07 -13.93 -2.70
CA LEU A 94 7.49 -13.04 -3.71
C LEU A 94 6.25 -12.33 -3.17
N ASN A 95 6.26 -11.00 -3.20
CA ASN A 95 5.06 -10.19 -3.01
C ASN A 95 4.78 -9.39 -4.28
N SER A 96 3.52 -9.29 -4.71
CA SER A 96 3.18 -8.70 -6.01
C SER A 96 1.95 -7.81 -5.95
N GLY A 97 1.83 -6.90 -6.90
CA GLY A 97 0.69 -5.99 -6.97
C GLY A 97 0.75 -5.04 -8.16
N GLY A 98 -0.28 -4.20 -8.30
CA GLY A 98 -0.20 -3.04 -9.19
C GLY A 98 0.91 -2.09 -8.75
N VAL A 99 1.51 -1.36 -9.68
CA VAL A 99 2.60 -0.43 -9.37
C VAL A 99 2.18 0.71 -8.44
N ASP A 100 0.89 1.05 -8.44
CA ASP A 100 0.24 1.94 -7.48
C ASP A 100 0.29 1.41 -6.04
N LEU A 101 0.39 0.09 -5.84
CA LEU A 101 0.54 -0.51 -4.52
C LEU A 101 1.97 -0.42 -3.98
N LYS A 102 2.95 -0.05 -4.80
CA LYS A 102 4.34 0.07 -4.35
C LYS A 102 4.46 1.05 -3.19
N PHE A 103 3.83 2.22 -3.30
CA PHE A 103 3.77 3.23 -2.25
C PHE A 103 2.36 3.82 -2.13
N PRO A 104 1.82 3.96 -0.91
CA PRO A 104 2.42 3.60 0.37
C PRO A 104 2.17 2.15 0.78
N HIS A 105 1.40 1.37 0.00
CA HIS A 105 0.84 0.12 0.47
C HIS A 105 1.88 -0.96 0.81
N HIS A 106 2.76 -1.35 -0.12
CA HIS A 106 3.79 -2.35 0.14
C HIS A 106 4.86 -1.85 1.10
N GLU A 107 5.20 -0.56 1.06
CA GLU A 107 6.15 0.03 2.00
C GLU A 107 5.65 -0.05 3.45
N ASN A 108 4.36 0.21 3.67
CA ASN A 108 3.74 0.06 4.98
C ASN A 108 3.61 -1.41 5.41
N GLN A 109 3.39 -2.36 4.47
CA GLN A 109 3.41 -3.79 4.80
C GLN A 109 4.80 -4.23 5.29
N ILE A 110 5.87 -3.80 4.60
CA ILE A 110 7.26 -4.08 5.02
C ILE A 110 7.49 -3.52 6.42
N ALA A 111 7.14 -2.24 6.65
CA ALA A 111 7.32 -1.60 7.94
C ALA A 111 6.58 -2.34 9.09
N GLN A 112 5.37 -2.85 8.83
CA GLN A 112 4.61 -3.63 9.80
C GLN A 112 5.26 -4.99 10.10
N ALA A 113 5.59 -5.75 9.05
CA ALA A 113 6.06 -7.12 9.19
C ALA A 113 7.50 -7.18 9.74
N GLU A 114 8.39 -6.32 9.25
CA GLU A 114 9.77 -6.25 9.75
C GLU A 114 9.83 -5.81 11.22
N ALA A 115 8.96 -4.87 11.62
CA ALA A 115 8.83 -4.49 13.03
C ALA A 115 8.27 -5.62 13.89
N HIS A 116 7.32 -6.41 13.37
CA HIS A 116 6.73 -7.53 14.09
C HIS A 116 7.73 -8.68 14.32
N PHE A 117 8.45 -9.08 13.27
CA PHE A 117 9.42 -10.18 13.32
C PHE A 117 10.80 -9.77 13.80
N ASN A 118 11.05 -8.46 13.98
CA ASN A 118 12.37 -7.91 14.28
C ASN A 118 13.43 -8.37 13.26
N CYS A 119 13.08 -8.29 11.98
CA CYS A 119 13.95 -8.64 10.84
C CYS A 119 14.11 -7.42 9.91
N CYS A 120 14.88 -7.57 8.83
CA CYS A 120 15.10 -6.49 7.85
C CYS A 120 14.92 -6.93 6.39
N GLU A 121 14.38 -8.14 6.19
CA GLU A 121 14.17 -8.75 4.88
C GLU A 121 12.92 -9.64 4.95
N TRP A 122 11.75 -9.03 5.19
CA TRP A 122 10.49 -9.80 5.21
C TRP A 122 10.12 -10.33 3.82
N VAL A 123 10.43 -9.59 2.74
CA VAL A 123 10.16 -10.00 1.36
C VAL A 123 11.45 -10.01 0.54
N ASN A 124 11.75 -11.12 -0.14
CA ASN A 124 12.94 -11.23 -1.00
C ASN A 124 12.75 -10.48 -2.33
N TYR A 125 11.58 -10.59 -2.97
CA TYR A 125 11.30 -10.00 -4.28
C TYR A 125 9.92 -9.36 -4.37
N PHE A 126 9.88 -8.16 -4.97
CA PHE A 126 8.64 -7.49 -5.35
C PHE A 126 8.43 -7.51 -6.86
N LEU A 127 7.22 -7.87 -7.29
CA LEU A 127 6.79 -7.79 -8.69
C LEU A 127 5.62 -6.83 -8.84
N HIS A 128 5.83 -5.74 -9.56
CA HIS A 128 4.81 -4.71 -9.79
C HIS A 128 4.37 -4.65 -11.25
N SER A 129 3.07 -4.83 -11.52
CA SER A 129 2.51 -4.66 -12.85
C SER A 129 2.21 -3.19 -13.16
N GLY A 130 2.58 -2.72 -14.34
CA GLY A 130 2.28 -1.36 -14.79
C GLY A 130 0.78 -1.11 -14.99
N HIS A 131 0.42 0.17 -15.09
CA HIS A 131 -0.97 0.59 -15.30
C HIS A 131 -1.49 0.19 -16.68
N LEU A 132 -2.77 -0.21 -16.74
CA LEU A 132 -3.53 -0.28 -17.98
C LEU A 132 -3.87 1.13 -18.47
N LYS A 133 -3.73 1.36 -19.78
CA LYS A 133 -4.03 2.64 -20.43
C LYS A 133 -5.13 2.47 -21.48
N ILE A 134 -6.07 3.41 -21.52
CA ILE A 134 -7.05 3.61 -22.60
C ILE A 134 -6.74 4.94 -23.25
N GLU A 135 -6.50 4.94 -24.57
CA GLU A 135 -6.18 6.14 -25.34
C GLU A 135 -4.97 6.92 -24.77
N GLY A 136 -3.97 6.19 -24.24
CA GLY A 136 -2.78 6.77 -23.63
C GLY A 136 -2.96 7.28 -22.20
N LEU A 137 -4.19 7.34 -21.69
CA LEU A 137 -4.50 7.74 -20.32
C LEU A 137 -4.64 6.52 -19.41
N LYS A 138 -4.19 6.63 -18.17
CA LYS A 138 -4.40 5.60 -17.14
C LYS A 138 -5.89 5.30 -16.99
N MET A 139 -6.24 4.01 -16.96
CA MET A 139 -7.59 3.58 -16.63
C MET A 139 -7.88 3.87 -15.16
N SER A 140 -8.90 4.66 -14.87
CA SER A 140 -9.31 4.95 -13.48
C SER A 140 -10.80 5.27 -13.36
N LYS A 141 -11.36 5.02 -12.17
CA LYS A 141 -12.76 5.37 -11.86
C LYS A 141 -13.00 6.88 -11.88
N SER A 142 -12.03 7.69 -11.44
CA SER A 142 -12.14 9.15 -11.39
C SER A 142 -12.19 9.78 -12.78
N LEU A 143 -11.40 9.26 -13.73
CA LEU A 143 -11.45 9.68 -15.14
C LEU A 143 -12.64 9.10 -15.90
N LYS A 144 -13.42 8.20 -15.27
CA LYS A 144 -14.57 7.49 -15.87
C LYS A 144 -14.21 6.79 -17.21
N ASN A 145 -12.94 6.46 -17.39
CA ASN A 145 -12.40 5.84 -18.61
C ASN A 145 -12.09 4.35 -18.38
N PHE A 146 -12.91 3.66 -17.59
CA PHE A 146 -12.71 2.24 -17.29
C PHE A 146 -13.68 1.36 -18.07
N ILE A 147 -13.19 0.19 -18.47
CA ILE A 147 -13.99 -0.86 -19.09
C ILE A 147 -13.97 -2.04 -18.11
N THR A 148 -15.13 -2.62 -17.84
CA THR A 148 -15.21 -3.79 -16.96
C THR A 148 -14.71 -5.02 -17.70
N VAL A 149 -14.22 -6.02 -16.96
CA VAL A 149 -13.83 -7.30 -17.55
C VAL A 149 -14.99 -7.92 -18.32
N GLN A 150 -16.21 -7.89 -17.77
CA GLN A 150 -17.41 -8.37 -18.44
C GLN A 150 -17.67 -7.64 -19.77
N GLY A 151 -17.55 -6.30 -19.78
CA GLY A 151 -17.73 -5.52 -21.01
C GLY A 151 -16.70 -5.85 -22.09
N VAL A 152 -15.46 -6.17 -21.72
CA VAL A 152 -14.45 -6.64 -22.69
C VAL A 152 -14.82 -8.01 -23.25
N LEU A 153 -15.24 -8.95 -22.41
CA LEU A 153 -15.58 -10.33 -22.80
C LEU A 153 -16.84 -10.44 -23.68
N GLU A 154 -17.67 -9.40 -23.77
CA GLU A 154 -18.79 -9.35 -24.71
C GLU A 154 -18.33 -9.04 -26.14
N HIS A 155 -17.11 -8.55 -26.33
CA HIS A 155 -16.56 -8.10 -27.62
C HIS A 155 -15.41 -8.98 -28.15
N TYR A 156 -14.84 -9.87 -27.32
CA TYR A 156 -13.73 -10.76 -27.63
C TYR A 156 -13.98 -12.16 -27.07
#